data_AF-A0A9E9G0Y9-F1
#
_entry.id   AF-A0A9E9G0Y9-F1
#
_cell.length_a   1.000
_cell.length_b   1.000
_cell.length_c   1.000
_cell.angle_alpha   90.00
_cell.angle_beta   90.00
_cell.angle_gamma   90.00
#
_symmetry.space_group_name_H-M   'P 1'
#
loop_
_entity.id
_entity.type
_entity.pdbx_description
1 polymer ?
#
loop_
_entity_poly.entity_id
_entity_poly.type
_entity_poly.pdbx_seq_one_letter_code
_entity_poly.pdbx_strand_id
1 'polypeptide(L)' 'GVLIKGGTALEIAGSLNAIAFDKTGTLTEGKPKVMHVRSLDCTEDELLSIAATIEEYSNHPIAKAITAYAKEHQT' A
#
# COMPACT_ATOMS: atom_id res chain seq x y z
N GLY A 1 -17.40 6.82 -12.36
CA GLY A 1 -18.86 7.03 -12.30
C GLY A 1 -19.25 7.30 -10.87
N VAL A 2 -20.31 8.07 -10.62
CA VAL A 2 -20.80 8.38 -9.27
C VAL A 2 -22.06 7.55 -9.00
N LEU A 3 -22.02 6.69 -7.97
CA LEU A 3 -23.16 5.87 -7.56
C LEU A 3 -23.84 6.53 -6.36
N ILE A 4 -25.08 6.97 -6.52
CA ILE A 4 -25.86 7.63 -5.46
C ILE A 4 -26.96 6.67 -4.99
N LYS A 5 -26.94 6.30 -3.71
CA LYS A 5 -27.93 5.41 -3.10
C LYS A 5 -29.07 6.21 -2.43
N GLY A 6 -29.95 6.80 -3.24
CA GLY A 6 -31.16 7.51 -2.79
C GLY A 6 -31.02 9.04 -2.70
N GLY A 7 -32.16 9.74 -2.63
CA GLY A 7 -32.24 11.21 -2.68
C GLY A 7 -31.59 11.92 -1.48
N THR A 8 -31.74 11.38 -0.27
CA THR A 8 -31.15 11.96 0.95
C THR A 8 -29.62 12.06 0.89
N ALA A 9 -28.95 11.09 0.27
CA ALA A 9 -27.50 11.13 0.10
C ALA A 9 -27.05 12.29 -0.80
N LEU A 10 -27.86 12.66 -1.80
CA LEU A 10 -27.59 13.78 -2.70
C LEU A 10 -27.80 15.13 -2.01
N GLU A 11 -28.85 15.26 -1.21
CA GLU A 11 -29.14 16.48 -0.45
C GLU A 11 -28.05 16.75 0.61
N ILE A 12 -27.66 15.74 1.39
CA ILE A 12 -26.58 15.86 2.37
C ILE A 12 -25.29 16.30 1.69
N ALA A 13 -24.91 15.66 0.57
CA ALA A 13 -23.70 16.00 -0.18
C ALA A 13 -23.66 17.48 -0.63
N GLY A 14 -24.81 18.05 -1.00
CA GLY A 14 -24.91 19.46 -1.40
C GLY A 14 -24.69 20.47 -0.28
N SER A 15 -24.78 20.03 0.99
CA SER A 15 -24.60 20.89 2.17
C SER A 15 -23.25 20.74 2.87
N LEU A 16 -22.39 19.81 2.41
CA LEU A 16 -21.10 19.54 3.04
C LEU A 16 -20.12 20.71 2.85
N ASN A 17 -19.44 21.11 3.93
CA ASN A 17 -18.35 22.12 3.89
C ASN A 17 -16.95 21.50 3.92
N ALA A 18 -16.84 20.23 4.29
CA ALA A 18 -15.56 19.53 4.40
C ALA A 18 -15.74 18.03 4.14
N ILE A 19 -14.69 17.39 3.62
CA ILE A 19 -14.63 15.95 3.39
C ILE A 19 -13.31 15.44 3.96
N ALA A 20 -13.37 14.38 4.76
CA ALA A 20 -12.20 13.63 5.18
C ALA A 20 -12.04 12.40 4.28
N PHE A 21 -10.88 12.26 3.66
CA PHE A 21 -10.55 11.11 2.82
C PHE A 21 -9.65 10.15 3.58
N ASP A 22 -10.01 8.86 3.59
CA ASP A 22 -9.05 7.82 3.97
C ASP A 22 -8.04 7.64 2.83
N LYS A 23 -6.75 7.81 3.11
CA LYS A 23 -5.72 7.90 2.06
C LYS A 23 -5.62 6.61 1.24
N THR A 24 -5.57 5.46 1.91
CA THR A 24 -5.23 4.18 1.27
C THR A 24 -6.46 3.63 0.53
N GLY A 25 -6.37 3.50 -0.79
CA GLY A 25 -7.48 3.02 -1.62
C GLY A 25 -8.46 4.12 -2.08
N THR A 26 -8.44 5.31 -1.46
CA THR A 26 -9.19 6.49 -1.95
C THR A 26 -8.29 7.45 -2.72
N LEU A 27 -7.18 7.88 -2.11
CA LEU A 27 -6.21 8.79 -2.73
C LEU A 27 -5.04 8.03 -3.38
N THR A 28 -4.76 6.80 -2.90
CA THR A 28 -3.73 5.93 -3.45
C THR A 28 -4.34 4.63 -3.96
N GLU A 29 -3.61 3.90 -4.80
CA GLU A 29 -4.08 2.63 -5.37
C GLU A 29 -4.24 1.50 -4.33
N GLY A 30 -3.82 1.70 -3.08
CA GLY A 30 -3.82 0.64 -2.06
C GLY A 30 -2.83 -0.49 -2.34
N LYS A 31 -1.88 -0.28 -3.27
CA LYS A 31 -0.86 -1.26 -3.68
C LYS A 31 0.53 -0.75 -3.27
N PRO A 32 1.02 -1.08 -2.05
CA PRO A 32 2.34 -0.67 -1.62
C PRO A 32 3.43 -1.26 -2.51
N LYS A 33 4.50 -0.50 -2.71
CA LYS A 33 5.70 -0.89 -3.45
C LYS A 33 6.93 -0.42 -2.70
N VAL A 34 7.99 -1.21 -2.72
CA VAL A 34 9.30 -0.79 -2.20
C VAL A 34 9.87 0.25 -3.15
N MET A 35 10.23 1.42 -2.61
CA MET A 35 10.80 2.53 -3.40
C MET A 35 12.30 2.62 -3.26
N HIS A 36 12.83 2.33 -2.06
CA HIS A 36 14.24 2.40 -1.75
C HIS A 36 14.59 1.31 -0.72
N VAL A 37 15.76 0.71 -0.89
CA VAL A 37 16.41 -0.14 0.10
C VAL A 37 17.59 0.67 0.66
N ARG A 38 17.85 0.55 1.96
CA ARG A 38 19.01 1.15 2.61
C ARG A 38 19.52 0.17 3.66
N SER A 39 20.65 -0.45 3.40
CA SER A 39 21.32 -1.31 4.38
C SER A 39 22.25 -0.50 5.28
N LEU A 40 22.59 -1.06 6.45
CA LEU A 40 23.51 -0.46 7.42
C LEU A 40 24.80 -1.29 7.50
N ASP A 41 24.72 -2.49 8.06
CA ASP A 41 25.88 -3.36 8.34
C ASP A 41 25.98 -4.57 7.39
N CYS A 42 25.17 -4.59 6.33
CA CYS A 42 25.10 -5.68 5.34
C CYS A 42 24.91 -5.12 3.93
N THR A 43 24.96 -5.99 2.92
CA THR A 43 24.58 -5.61 1.55
C THR A 43 23.07 -5.46 1.42
N GLU A 44 22.61 -4.72 0.40
CA GLU A 44 21.16 -4.61 0.14
C GLU A 44 20.53 -5.96 -0.20
N ASP A 45 21.29 -6.84 -0.87
CA ASP A 45 20.84 -8.20 -1.22
C ASP A 45 20.65 -9.08 0.02
N GLU A 46 21.59 -9.03 0.97
CA GLU A 46 21.48 -9.73 2.25
C GLU A 46 20.27 -9.22 3.04
N LEU A 47 20.07 -7.91 3.12
CA LEU A 47 18.91 -7.31 3.77
C LEU A 47 17.60 -7.77 3.13
N LEU A 48 17.52 -7.73 1.79
CA LEU A 48 16.36 -8.17 1.03
C LEU A 48 16.08 -9.66 1.22
N SER A 49 17.12 -10.49 1.25
CA SER A 49 17.00 -11.93 1.51
C SER A 49 16.38 -12.20 2.88
N ILE A 50 16.95 -11.59 3.93
CA ILE A 50 16.44 -11.74 5.30
C ILE A 50 14.99 -11.24 5.41
N ALA A 51 14.70 -10.05 4.88
CA ALA A 51 13.36 -9.47 4.93
C ALA A 51 12.33 -10.31 4.18
N ALA A 52 12.68 -10.84 3.00
CA ALA A 52 11.82 -11.73 2.24
C ALA A 52 11.51 -13.03 2.98
N THR A 53 12.51 -13.64 3.64
CA THR A 53 12.31 -14.85 4.44
C THR A 53 11.38 -14.61 5.63
N ILE A 54 11.52 -13.49 6.33
CA ILE A 54 10.65 -13.15 7.46
C ILE A 54 9.21 -12.92 7.01
N GLU A 55 9.02 -12.24 5.86
CA GLU A 55 7.71 -11.81 5.39
C GLU A 55 6.98 -12.84 4.50
N GLU A 56 7.61 -13.96 4.17
CA GLU A 56 7.12 -14.96 3.20
C GLU A 56 5.68 -15.43 3.46
N TYR A 57 5.31 -15.61 4.73
CA TYR A 57 4.00 -16.15 5.12
C TYR A 57 3.01 -15.07 5.58
N SER A 58 3.39 -13.80 5.55
CA SER A 58 2.55 -12.69 5.98
C SER A 58 1.59 -12.27 4.86
N ASN A 59 0.31 -12.16 5.19
CA ASN A 59 -0.71 -11.68 4.26
C ASN A 59 -0.77 -10.15 4.17
N HIS A 60 0.04 -9.45 4.98
CA HIS A 60 0.01 -7.99 5.04
C HIS A 60 0.43 -7.38 3.68
N PRO A 61 -0.23 -6.31 3.18
CA PRO A 61 0.15 -5.69 1.91
C PRO A 61 1.62 -5.28 1.83
N ILE A 62 2.22 -4.85 2.96
CA ILE A 62 3.65 -4.50 3.03
C ILE A 62 4.54 -5.74 2.83
N ALA A 63 4.21 -6.87 3.46
CA ALA A 63 4.94 -8.13 3.30
C ALA A 63 4.95 -8.59 1.84
N LYS A 64 3.79 -8.48 1.17
CA LYS A 64 3.65 -8.76 -0.25
C LYS A 64 4.50 -7.83 -1.11
N ALA A 65 4.61 -6.55 -0.74
CA ALA A 65 5.46 -5.60 -1.45
C ALA A 65 6.96 -5.94 -1.30
N ILE A 66 7.39 -6.32 -0.09
CA ILE A 66 8.79 -6.72 0.20
C ILE A 66 9.14 -8.00 -0.56
N THR A 67 8.34 -9.05 -0.43
CA THR A 67 8.58 -10.35 -1.08
C THR A 67 8.51 -10.26 -2.61
N ALA A 68 7.62 -9.45 -3.17
CA ALA A 68 7.60 -9.19 -4.61
C ALA A 68 8.86 -8.45 -5.08
N TYR A 69 9.25 -7.39 -4.37
CA TYR A 69 10.45 -6.63 -4.72
C TYR A 69 11.72 -7.50 -4.66
N ALA A 70 11.87 -8.30 -3.59
CA ALA A 70 12.99 -9.22 -3.44
C ALA A 70 13.05 -10.25 -4.59
N LYS A 71 11.91 -10.81 -5.02
CA LYS A 71 11.85 -11.75 -6.16
C LYS A 71 12.25 -11.13 -7.49
N GLU A 72 12.02 -9.83 -7.68
CA GLU A 72 12.39 -9.11 -8.91
C GLU A 72 13.87 -8.71 -8.94
N HIS A 73 14.53 -8.62 -7.78
CA HIS A 73 15.88 -8.05 -7.65
C HIS A 73 16.93 -9.03 -7.08
N GLN A 74 16.54 -10.21 -6.59
CA GLN A 74 17.48 -11.28 -6.29
C GLN A 74 17.94 -11.94 -7.59
N THR A 75 19.25 -11.90 -7.83
CA THR A 75 19.92 -12.64 -8.91
C THR A 75 20.43 -13.98 -8.39
#